data_AF-A0A841F3U3-F1
#
_entry.id   AF-A0A841F3U3-F1
#
_cell.length_a   1.000
_cell.length_b   1.000
_cell.length_c   1.000
_cell.angle_alpha   90.00
_cell.angle_beta   90.00
_cell.angle_gamma   90.00
#
_symmetry.space_group_name_H-M   'P 1'
#
loop_
_entity.id
_entity.type
_entity.pdbx_description
1 polymer ?
#
loop_
_entity_poly.entity_id
_entity_poly.type
_entity_poly.pdbx_seq_one_letter_code
_entity_poly.pdbx_strand_id
1 'polypeptide(L)' 'MKYTPALLTDEHVQQIQEMEQHLSIVSGKELVLIAYSSPPEHSNEIVDAEQKDANIPRL' A
#
# COMPACT_ATOMS: atom_id res chain seq x y z
N MET A 1 -12.59 19.93 -14.32
CA MET A 1 -13.42 18.84 -13.78
C MET A 1 -13.66 19.12 -12.30
N LYS A 2 -14.91 19.12 -11.80
CA LYS A 2 -15.17 19.20 -10.35
C LYS A 2 -14.97 17.79 -9.78
N TYR A 3 -14.00 17.62 -8.88
CA TYR A 3 -13.82 16.35 -8.18
C TYR A 3 -14.90 16.22 -7.11
N THR A 4 -15.70 15.16 -7.18
CA THR A 4 -16.63 14.77 -6.12
C THR A 4 -16.00 13.59 -5.39
N PRO A 5 -15.62 13.75 -4.11
CA PRO A 5 -15.12 12.62 -3.33
C PRO A 5 -16.16 11.51 -3.31
N ALA A 6 -15.75 10.28 -3.64
CA ALA A 6 -16.60 9.11 -3.47
C ALA A 6 -16.80 8.88 -1.96
N LEU A 7 -18.05 8.81 -1.52
CA LEU A 7 -18.37 8.48 -0.15
C LEU A 7 -18.20 6.98 0.06
N LEU A 8 -17.34 6.58 0.99
CA LEU A 8 -17.27 5.21 1.48
C LEU A 8 -18.58 4.90 2.21
N THR A 9 -19.30 3.89 1.73
CA THR A 9 -20.51 3.37 2.38
C THR A 9 -20.12 2.27 3.37
N ASP A 10 -21.04 1.90 4.26
CA ASP A 10 -20.83 0.80 5.20
C ASP A 10 -20.52 -0.53 4.50
N GLU A 11 -21.08 -0.75 3.31
CA GLU A 11 -20.77 -1.93 2.46
C GLU A 11 -19.28 -1.97 2.08
N HIS A 12 -18.71 -0.83 1.67
CA HIS A 12 -17.29 -0.76 1.34
C HIS A 12 -16.41 -1.02 2.58
N VAL A 13 -16.82 -0.54 3.75
CA VAL A 13 -16.11 -0.79 5.01
C VAL A 13 -16.13 -2.28 5.34
N GLN A 14 -17.28 -2.93 5.19
CA GLN A 14 -17.42 -4.37 5.42
C GLN A 14 -16.51 -5.19 4.48
N GLN A 15 -16.49 -4.85 3.19
CA GLN A 15 -15.63 -5.53 2.22
C GLN A 15 -14.14 -5.41 2.57
N ILE A 16 -13.71 -4.23 3.03
CA ILE A 16 -12.32 -4.01 3.46
C ILE A 16 -11.98 -4.87 4.69
N GLN A 17 -12.90 -4.98 5.65
CA GLN A 17 -12.71 -5.81 6.85
C GLN A 17 -12.64 -7.30 6.52
N GLU A 18 -13.50 -7.79 5.62
CA GLU A 18 -13.48 -9.19 5.17
C GLU A 18 -12.15 -9.51 4.47
N MET A 19 -11.65 -8.58 3.66
CA MET A 19 -10.35 -8.72 3.00
C MET A 19 -9.19 -8.69 3.99
N GLU A 20 -9.20 -7.78 4.96
CA GLU A 20 -8.19 -7.73 6.03
C GLU A 20 -8.09 -9.04 6.80
N GLN A 21 -9.25 -9.58 7.20
CA GLN A 21 -9.32 -10.84 7.92
C GLN A 21 -8.81 -11.98 7.05
N HIS A 22 -9.26 -12.07 5.80
CA HIS A 22 -8.82 -13.13 4.88
C HIS A 22 -7.30 -13.12 4.69
N LEU A 23 -6.72 -11.95 4.42
CA LEU A 23 -5.28 -11.80 4.22
C LEU A 23 -4.49 -12.11 5.49
N SER A 24 -5.02 -11.73 6.66
CA SER A 24 -4.40 -12.07 7.94
C SER A 24 -4.36 -13.59 8.16
N ILE A 25 -5.45 -14.29 7.85
CA ILE A 25 -5.53 -15.75 7.95
C ILE A 25 -4.56 -16.43 6.98
N VAL A 26 -4.56 -16.01 5.71
CA VAL A 26 -3.74 -16.63 4.66
C VAL A 26 -2.25 -16.40 4.89
N SER A 27 -1.86 -15.23 5.40
CA SER A 27 -0.47 -14.92 5.69
C SER A 27 0.04 -15.49 7.02
N GLY A 28 -0.87 -15.93 7.90
CA GLY A 28 -0.55 -16.37 9.26
C GLY A 28 -0.02 -15.25 10.15
N LYS A 29 -0.28 -13.98 9.79
CA LYS A 29 0.18 -12.78 10.48
C LYS A 29 -0.98 -11.81 10.62
N GLU A 30 -0.99 -11.02 11.68
CA GLU A 30 -1.95 -9.92 11.80
C GLU A 30 -1.59 -8.81 10.80
N LEU A 31 -2.53 -8.51 9.90
CA LEU A 31 -2.40 -7.46 8.90
C LEU A 31 -3.45 -6.37 9.13
N VAL A 32 -3.11 -5.14 8.76
CA VAL A 32 -3.99 -3.97 8.84
C VAL A 32 -4.08 -3.31 7.48
N LEU A 33 -5.28 -3.09 6.96
CA LEU A 33 -5.51 -2.42 5.69
C LEU A 33 -5.73 -0.92 5.90
N ILE A 34 -4.96 -0.11 5.18
CA ILE A 34 -5.04 1.36 5.22
C ILE A 34 -5.54 1.86 3.87
N ALA A 35 -6.75 2.43 3.84
CA ALA A 35 -7.33 3.05 2.67
C ALA A 35 -7.10 4.57 2.68
N TYR A 36 -6.64 5.12 1.55
CA TYR A 36 -6.40 6.56 1.40
C TYR A 36 -7.49 7.18 0.52
N SER A 37 -8.01 8.33 0.94
CA SER A 37 -8.99 9.12 0.18
C SER A 37 -8.36 9.93 -0.95
N SER A 38 -7.04 10.03 -0.97
CA SER A 38 -6.25 10.69 -2.02
C SER A 38 -5.08 9.79 -2.40
N PRO A 39 -4.67 9.79 -3.68
CA PRO A 39 -3.43 9.11 -4.06
C PRO A 39 -2.29 9.70 -3.24
N PRO A 40 -1.40 8.87 -2.67
CA PRO A 40 -0.25 9.38 -1.94
C PRO A 40 0.55 10.31 -2.85
N GLU A 41 0.91 11.50 -2.38
CA GLU A 41 1.65 12.50 -3.16
C GLU A 41 3.07 12.04 -3.57
N HIS A 42 3.46 10.82 -3.20
CA HIS A 42 4.74 10.20 -3.51
C HIS A 42 4.58 8.72 -3.85
N SER A 43 4.32 8.39 -5.12
CA SER A 43 4.42 7.03 -5.64
C SER A 43 5.08 6.98 -7.02
N ASN A 44 6.04 7.88 -7.25
CA ASN A 44 6.97 7.86 -8.38
C ASN A 44 8.45 7.77 -7.96
N GLU A 45 8.75 7.44 -6.71
CA GLU A 45 10.09 6.93 -6.36
C GLU A 45 9.99 5.41 -6.22
N ILE A 46 9.88 4.76 -7.38
CA ILE A 46 10.40 3.41 -7.54
C ILE A 46 11.92 3.58 -7.39
N VAL A 47 12.41 3.54 -6.15
CA VAL A 47 13.85 3.39 -5.93
C VAL A 47 14.12 1.95 -6.30
N ASP A 48 14.55 1.75 -7.54
CA ASP A 48 15.09 0.51 -8.08
C ASP A 48 16.11 -0.03 -7.07
N ALA A 49 15.65 -0.94 -6.21
CA ALA A 49 16.49 -1.66 -5.27
C ALA A 49 17.14 -2.85 -5.98
N GLU A 50 17.72 -2.62 -7.16
CA GLU A 50 18.63 -3.54 -7.81
C GLU A 50 19.89 -2.80 -8.29
N GLN A 51 20.98 -3.15 -7.61
CA GLN A 51 22.31 -3.34 -8.20
C GLN A 51 23.05 -2.11 -8.75
N LYS A 52 23.92 -1.57 -7.89
CA LYS A 52 25.28 -1.22 -8.33
C LYS A 52 26.31 -1.61 -7.28
N ASP A 53 26.66 -2.89 -7.28
CA ASP A 53 28.04 -3.28 -7.00
C ASP A 53 28.97 -2.45 -7.90
N ALA A 54 29.72 -1.52 -7.31
CA ALA A 54 31.12 -1.27 -7.65
C ALA A 54 31.67 -0.06 -6.86
N ASN A 55 32.87 -0.28 -6.33
CA ASN A 55 33.88 0.70 -5.95
C ASN A 55 33.88 1.21 -4.50
N ILE A 56 34.19 0.28 -3.58
CA ILE A 56 34.92 0.63 -2.36
C ILE A 56 36.41 0.40 -2.65
N PRO A 57 37.28 1.42 -2.68
CA PRO A 57 38.71 1.18 -2.77
C PRO A 57 39.19 0.63 -1.42
N ARG A 58 39.77 -0.58 -1.44
CA ARG A 58 40.60 -1.08 -0.34
C ARG A 58 42.06 -1.04 -0.80
N LEU A 59 42.86 -0.27 -0.06
CA LEU A 59 44.32 -0.12 -0.05
C LEU A 59 45.08 -0.19 -1.38
#